data_AF-A0A2H6NCS1-F1
#
_entry.id   AF-A0A2H6NCS1-F1
#
_cell.length_a   1.000
_cell.length_b   1.000
_cell.length_c   1.000
_cell.angle_alpha   90.00
_cell.angle_beta   90.00
_cell.angle_gamma   90.00
#
_symmetry.space_group_name_H-M   'P 1'
#
loop_
_entity.id
_entity.type
_entity.pdbx_description
1 polymer ?
#
loop_
_entity_poly.entity_id
_entity_poly.type
_entity_poly.pdbx_seq_one_letter_code
_entity_poly.pdbx_strand_id
1 'polypeptide(L)'
;MMAAQQRNLNFQTSAVKFNPATDKWSSYIGRFKLHLEVNELKDAPDAQKKAIFLTYCDTSVYEMAEALVKGELEGTSWDALQRVLSKHYGPTPALLSSRFEFYSRSQQEGEDCNSFLAELRKL
;
A
#
# COMPACT_ATOMS: atom_id res chain seq x y z
N MET A 1 -13.33 15.18 36.18
CA MET A 1 -12.00 14.92 35.58
C MET A 1 -12.11 13.62 34.78
N MET A 2 -12.20 13.71 33.45
CA MET A 2 -12.21 12.53 32.58
C MET A 2 -10.77 12.10 32.37
N ALA A 3 -10.45 10.87 32.77
CA ALA A 3 -9.13 10.28 32.59
C ALA A 3 -8.81 10.22 31.09
N ALA A 4 -7.71 10.86 30.70
CA ALA A 4 -7.15 10.71 29.37
C ALA A 4 -6.71 9.25 29.20
N GLN A 5 -7.52 8.47 28.48
CA GLN A 5 -7.15 7.12 28.06
C GLN A 5 -5.84 7.22 27.29
N GLN A 6 -4.77 6.72 27.88
CA GLN A 6 -3.45 6.66 27.26
C GLN A 6 -3.58 5.75 26.03
N ARG A 7 -3.64 6.36 24.83
CA ARG A 7 -3.69 5.63 23.56
C ARG A 7 -2.35 4.91 23.39
N ASN A 8 -2.31 3.64 23.79
CA ASN A 8 -1.21 2.75 23.44
C ASN A 8 -1.27 2.51 21.92
N LEU A 9 -0.56 3.35 21.17
CA LEU A 9 -0.17 3.02 19.81
C LEU A 9 0.77 1.83 19.92
N ASN A 10 0.29 0.63 19.60
CA ASN A 10 1.12 -0.56 19.50
C ASN A 10 2.07 -0.37 18.31
N PHE A 11 3.14 0.40 18.51
CA PHE A 11 4.22 0.62 17.54
C PHE A 11 5.15 -0.60 17.40
N GLN A 12 4.77 -1.77 17.91
CA GLN A 12 5.48 -3.00 17.64
C GLN A 12 5.20 -3.47 16.22
N THR A 13 5.87 -2.88 15.23
CA THR A 13 5.84 -3.41 13.87
C THR A 13 7.20 -3.24 13.25
N SER A 14 7.88 -4.35 12.96
CA SER A 14 8.85 -4.37 11.88
C SER A 14 8.20 -3.71 10.66
N ALA A 15 8.92 -2.78 10.03
CA ALA A 15 8.42 -2.05 8.87
C ALA A 15 7.86 -3.02 7.81
N VAL A 16 6.69 -2.70 7.27
CA VAL A 16 6.02 -3.57 6.30
C VAL A 16 6.70 -3.44 4.96
N LYS A 17 7.38 -4.53 4.57
CA LYS A 17 8.09 -4.60 3.29
C LYS A 17 7.15 -4.45 2.11
N PHE A 18 7.61 -3.73 1.09
CA PHE A 18 6.96 -3.61 -0.21
C PHE A 18 7.94 -3.99 -1.31
N ASN A 19 7.55 -4.95 -2.16
CA ASN A 19 8.32 -5.32 -3.34
C ASN A 19 7.57 -4.91 -4.62
N PRO A 20 8.00 -3.85 -5.32
CA PRO A 20 7.35 -3.40 -6.55
C PRO A 20 7.29 -4.45 -7.68
N ALA A 21 8.15 -5.48 -7.64
CA ALA A 21 8.18 -6.54 -8.64
C ALA A 21 7.08 -7.60 -8.45
N THR A 22 6.57 -7.76 -7.23
CA THR A 22 5.60 -8.82 -6.89
C THR A 22 4.31 -8.29 -6.27
N ASP A 23 4.37 -7.13 -5.63
CA ASP A 23 3.29 -6.60 -4.82
C ASP A 23 2.52 -5.52 -5.57
N LYS A 24 1.19 -5.59 -5.50
CA LYS A 24 0.33 -4.50 -5.99
C LYS A 24 0.31 -3.37 -4.97
N TRP A 25 0.60 -2.15 -5.42
CA TRP A 25 0.51 -0.95 -4.58
C TRP A 25 -0.86 -0.78 -3.91
N SER A 26 -1.94 -1.09 -4.63
CA SER A 26 -3.31 -1.05 -4.09
C SER A 26 -3.51 -1.99 -2.90
N SER A 27 -2.94 -3.20 -2.95
CA SER A 27 -2.96 -4.16 -1.84
C SER A 27 -2.15 -3.66 -0.64
N TYR A 28 -0.98 -3.06 -0.89
CA TYR A 28 -0.13 -2.47 0.14
C TYR A 28 -0.84 -1.35 0.90
N ILE A 29 -1.43 -0.39 0.18
CA ILE A 29 -2.23 0.69 0.76
C ILE A 29 -3.51 0.16 1.43
N GLY A 30 -4.12 -0.90 0.90
CA GLY A 30 -5.24 -1.58 1.54
C GLY A 30 -4.88 -2.09 2.94
N ARG A 31 -3.71 -2.73 3.09
CA ARG A 31 -3.19 -3.18 4.39
C ARG A 31 -2.93 -2.02 5.35
N PHE A 32 -2.41 -0.90 4.85
CA PHE A 32 -2.24 0.30 5.66
C PHE A 32 -3.59 0.85 6.17
N LYS A 33 -4.63 0.87 5.33
CA LYS A 33 -5.98 1.30 5.74
C LYS A 33 -6.56 0.39 6.83
N LEU A 34 -6.38 -0.93 6.71
CA LEU A 34 -6.77 -1.89 7.75
C LEU A 34 -5.99 -1.67 9.06
N HIS A 35 -4.70 -1.34 8.98
CA HIS A 35 -3.91 -0.98 10.15
C HIS A 35 -4.47 0.27 10.85
N LEU A 36 -4.89 1.29 10.11
CA LEU A 36 -5.58 2.44 10.71
C LEU A 36 -6.92 2.04 11.36
N GLU A 37 -7.69 1.17 10.73
CA GLU A 37 -9.00 0.74 11.24
C GLU A 37 -8.89 -0.06 12.54
N VAL A 38 -8.01 -1.05 12.59
CA VAL A 38 -7.80 -1.89 13.79
C VAL A 38 -7.29 -1.07 14.98
N ASN A 39 -6.59 0.03 14.73
CA ASN A 39 -6.09 0.92 15.77
C ASN A 39 -7.02 2.12 16.07
N GLU A 40 -8.22 2.17 15.49
CA GLU A 40 -9.19 3.28 15.65
C GLU A 40 -8.63 4.64 15.18
N LEU A 41 -7.75 4.62 14.16
CA LEU A 41 -7.08 5.79 13.58
C LEU A 41 -7.63 6.16 12.18
N LYS A 42 -8.77 5.57 11.79
CA LYS A 42 -9.42 5.85 10.50
C LYS A 42 -9.74 7.33 10.32
N ASP A 43 -10.19 7.99 11.39
CA ASP A 43 -10.58 9.41 11.40
C ASP A 43 -9.45 10.31 11.94
N ALA A 44 -8.22 9.78 12.06
CA ALA A 44 -7.08 10.57 12.47
C ALA A 44 -6.79 11.71 11.49
N PRO A 45 -6.25 12.86 11.96
CA PRO A 45 -5.81 13.94 11.09
C PRO A 45 -4.77 13.48 10.07
N ASP A 46 -4.75 14.12 8.90
CA ASP A 46 -3.85 13.76 7.80
C ASP A 46 -2.36 13.79 8.18
N ALA A 47 -1.95 14.75 9.01
CA ALA A 47 -0.59 14.81 9.53
C ALA A 47 -0.23 13.54 10.33
N GLN A 48 -1.18 13.02 11.11
CA GLN A 48 -1.00 11.79 11.87
C GLN A 48 -1.00 10.57 10.96
N LYS A 49 -1.90 10.48 9.98
CA LYS A 49 -1.91 9.40 8.98
C LYS A 49 -0.60 9.33 8.21
N LYS A 50 -0.06 10.49 7.81
CA LYS A 50 1.25 10.59 7.16
C LYS A 50 2.35 10.03 8.06
N ALA A 51 2.43 10.48 9.32
CA ALA A 51 3.45 10.00 10.25
C ALA A 51 3.36 8.47 10.45
N ILE A 52 2.15 7.95 10.68
CA ILE A 52 1.92 6.50 10.83
C ILE A 52 2.37 5.77 9.56
N PHE A 53 2.01 6.25 8.38
CA PHE A 53 2.42 5.64 7.12
C PHE A 53 3.94 5.56 6.98
N LEU A 54 4.65 6.65 7.27
CA LEU A 54 6.11 6.71 7.17
C LEU A 54 6.82 5.78 8.17
N THR A 55 6.18 5.49 9.31
CA THR A 55 6.65 4.48 10.26
C THR A 55 6.21 3.06 9.92
N TYR A 56 5.12 2.92 9.15
CA TYR A 56 4.57 1.64 8.70
C TYR A 56 5.37 1.07 7.54
N CYS A 57 5.83 1.93 6.64
CA CYS A 57 6.52 1.50 5.42
C CYS A 57 7.98 1.15 5.66
N ASP A 58 8.54 0.33 4.76
CA ASP A 58 9.96 0.03 4.78
C ASP A 58 10.81 1.22 4.30
N THR A 59 12.12 1.10 4.52
CA THR A 59 13.09 2.13 4.15
C THR A 59 13.06 2.44 2.66
N SER A 60 12.85 1.45 1.79
CA SER A 60 12.77 1.63 0.34
C SER A 60 11.60 2.54 -0.05
N VAL A 61 10.41 2.30 0.49
CA VAL A 61 9.23 3.15 0.25
C VAL A 61 9.42 4.54 0.86
N TYR A 62 10.05 4.64 2.04
CA TYR A 62 10.35 5.92 2.68
C TYR A 62 11.30 6.77 1.81
N GLU A 63 12.43 6.22 1.39
CA GLU A 63 13.42 6.90 0.54
C GLU A 63 12.80 7.32 -0.80
N MET A 64 11.94 6.46 -1.39
CA MET A 64 11.23 6.81 -2.61
C MET A 64 10.21 7.93 -2.38
N ALA A 65 9.48 7.91 -1.27
CA ALA A 65 8.58 9.00 -0.91
C ALA A 65 9.34 10.33 -0.82
N GLU A 66 10.49 10.34 -0.14
CA GLU A 66 11.37 11.50 -0.01
C GLU A 66 11.86 12.00 -1.38
N ALA A 67 12.33 11.10 -2.23
CA ALA A 67 12.81 11.43 -3.57
C ALA A 67 11.70 12.04 -4.45
N LEU A 68 10.48 11.47 -4.40
CA LEU A 68 9.35 11.93 -5.21
C LEU A 68 8.82 13.30 -4.79
N VAL A 69 8.93 13.65 -3.51
CA VAL A 69 8.57 14.98 -2.98
C VAL A 69 9.76 15.93 -2.90
N LYS A 70 10.91 15.55 -3.47
CA LYS A 70 12.15 16.35 -3.51
C LYS A 70 12.66 16.75 -2.12
N GLY A 71 12.50 15.89 -1.12
CA GLY A 71 12.96 16.13 0.25
C GLY A 71 12.00 16.94 1.13
N GLU A 72 10.90 17.48 0.60
CA GLU A 72 9.92 18.27 1.38
C GLU A 72 8.84 17.40 2.05
N LEU A 73 9.27 16.32 2.69
CA LEU A 73 8.37 15.31 3.27
C LEU A 73 7.51 15.89 4.41
N GLU A 74 8.06 16.81 5.20
CA GLU A 74 7.36 17.48 6.30
C GLU A 74 6.24 18.40 5.81
N GLY A 75 6.49 19.17 4.74
CA GLY A 75 5.52 20.10 4.14
C GLY A 75 4.48 19.43 3.23
N THR A 76 4.74 18.20 2.79
CA THR A 76 3.83 17.48 1.91
C THR A 76 2.58 16.99 2.65
N SER A 77 1.39 17.26 2.09
CA SER A 77 0.12 16.74 2.63
C SER A 77 -0.01 15.23 2.40
N TRP A 78 -0.85 14.58 3.21
CA TRP A 78 -1.13 13.16 3.06
C TRP A 78 -1.64 12.81 1.65
N ASP A 79 -2.60 13.58 1.13
CA ASP A 79 -3.15 13.38 -0.21
C ASP A 79 -2.11 13.55 -1.31
N ALA A 80 -1.21 14.53 -1.17
CA ALA A 80 -0.14 14.74 -2.13
C ALA A 80 0.85 13.56 -2.13
N LEU A 81 1.21 13.07 -0.95
CA LEU A 81 2.07 11.91 -0.78
C LEU A 81 1.45 10.65 -1.40
N GLN A 82 0.19 10.37 -1.08
CA GLN A 82 -0.52 9.22 -1.66
C GLN A 82 -0.59 9.31 -3.19
N ARG A 83 -0.83 10.50 -3.74
CA ARG A 83 -0.91 10.71 -5.19
C ARG A 83 0.42 10.41 -5.88
N VAL A 84 1.54 10.93 -5.37
CA VAL A 84 2.85 10.70 -6.01
C VAL A 84 3.27 9.25 -5.93
N LEU A 85 3.08 8.60 -4.79
CA LEU A 85 3.40 7.17 -4.62
C LEU A 85 2.50 6.28 -5.47
N SER A 86 1.20 6.59 -5.56
CA SER A 86 0.27 5.83 -6.41
C SER A 86 0.58 6.00 -7.88
N LYS A 87 1.00 7.18 -8.32
CA LYS A 87 1.47 7.41 -9.70
C LYS A 87 2.74 6.61 -10.01
N HIS A 88 3.62 6.45 -9.02
CA HIS A 88 4.89 5.75 -9.18
C HIS A 88 4.72 4.22 -9.15
N TYR A 89 4.04 3.68 -8.14
CA TYR A 89 3.92 2.24 -7.90
C TYR A 89 2.62 1.60 -8.42
N GLY A 90 1.60 2.39 -8.74
CA GLY A 90 0.31 1.92 -9.23
C GLY A 90 -0.08 2.48 -10.59
N PRO A 91 0.82 2.55 -11.61
CA PRO A 91 0.39 2.96 -12.93
C PRO A 91 -0.69 2.01 -13.42
N THR A 92 -1.76 2.56 -14.01
CA THR A 92 -2.79 1.74 -14.65
C THR A 92 -2.13 0.90 -15.75
N PRO A 93 -2.23 -0.44 -15.70
CA PRO A 93 -1.71 -1.28 -16.76
C PRO A 93 -2.29 -0.88 -18.12
N ALA A 94 -1.47 -0.93 -19.18
CA ALA A 94 -1.97 -0.66 -20.52
C ALA A 94 -3.00 -1.73 -20.90
N LEU A 95 -4.15 -1.32 -21.44
CA LEU A 95 -5.27 -2.21 -21.79
C LEU A 95 -4.81 -3.41 -22.65
N LEU A 96 -3.91 -3.17 -23.60
CA LEU A 96 -3.40 -4.23 -24.48
C LEU A 96 -2.55 -5.24 -23.72
N SER A 97 -1.70 -4.79 -22.80
CA SER A 97 -0.89 -5.66 -21.94
C SER A 97 -1.77 -6.51 -21.03
N SER A 98 -2.77 -5.91 -20.37
CA SER A 98 -3.70 -6.66 -19.51
C SER A 98 -4.51 -7.70 -20.28
N ARG A 99 -4.99 -7.36 -21.49
CA ARG A 99 -5.66 -8.34 -22.36
C ARG A 99 -4.73 -9.47 -22.75
N PHE A 100 -3.51 -9.14 -23.15
CA PHE A 100 -2.52 -10.13 -23.53
C PHE A 100 -2.22 -11.08 -22.37
N GLU A 101 -1.97 -10.57 -21.16
CA GLU A 101 -1.75 -11.36 -19.95
C GLU A 101 -2.93 -12.28 -19.65
N PHE A 102 -4.16 -11.75 -19.68
CA PHE A 102 -5.37 -12.53 -19.43
C PHE A 102 -5.55 -13.67 -20.44
N TYR A 103 -5.39 -13.39 -21.75
CA TYR A 103 -5.56 -14.40 -22.80
C TYR A 103 -4.38 -15.36 -22.93
N SER A 104 -3.19 -14.97 -22.47
CA SER A 104 -1.98 -15.81 -22.50
C SER A 104 -1.90 -16.74 -21.28
N ARG A 105 -2.73 -16.52 -20.24
CA ARG A 105 -2.78 -17.38 -19.07
C ARG A 105 -3.58 -18.65 -19.38
N SER A 106 -2.87 -19.77 -19.56
CA SER A 106 -3.42 -21.12 -19.66
C SER A 106 -3.26 -21.90 -18.36
N GLN A 107 -4.21 -22.76 -18.00
CA GLN A 107 -4.12 -23.66 -16.84
C GLN A 107 -2.84 -24.51 -16.93
N GLN A 108 -2.05 -24.54 -15.86
CA GLN A 108 -0.78 -25.28 -15.82
C GLN A 108 -1.03 -26.78 -15.59
N GLU A 109 -0.06 -27.62 -15.98
CA GLU A 109 -0.14 -29.06 -15.71
C GLU A 109 -0.21 -29.31 -14.20
N GLY A 110 -1.25 -30.03 -13.76
CA GLY A 110 -1.50 -30.30 -12.34
C GLY A 110 -2.17 -29.15 -11.55
N GLU A 111 -2.43 -28.00 -12.17
CA GLU A 111 -3.22 -26.93 -11.54
C GLU A 111 -4.72 -27.29 -11.55
N ASP A 112 -5.41 -27.13 -10.43
CA ASP A 112 -6.86 -27.35 -10.39
C ASP A 112 -7.65 -26.14 -10.91
N CYS A 113 -8.91 -26.36 -11.29
CA CYS A 113 -9.75 -25.32 -11.87
C CYS A 113 -9.97 -24.11 -10.95
N ASN A 114 -10.04 -24.31 -9.62
CA ASN A 114 -10.28 -23.20 -8.70
C ASN A 114 -9.03 -22.33 -8.56
N SER A 115 -7.84 -22.95 -8.51
CA SER A 115 -6.56 -22.24 -8.50
C SER A 115 -6.37 -21.43 -9.79
N PHE A 116 -6.65 -22.03 -10.95
CA PHE A 116 -6.59 -21.33 -12.24
C PHE A 116 -7.54 -20.12 -12.28
N LEU A 117 -8.79 -20.31 -11.87
CA LEU A 117 -9.77 -19.22 -11.81
C LEU A 117 -9.39 -18.13 -10.80
N ALA A 118 -8.75 -18.49 -9.69
CA ALA A 118 -8.27 -17.52 -8.71
C ALA A 118 -7.16 -16.65 -9.29
N GLU A 119 -6.20 -17.24 -10.01
CA GLU A 119 -5.13 -16.49 -10.68
C GLU A 119 -5.66 -15.61 -11.81
N LEU A 120 -6.60 -16.10 -12.64
CA LEU A 120 -7.22 -15.28 -13.67
C LEU A 120 -7.95 -14.04 -13.11
N ARG A 121 -8.60 -14.17 -11.94
CA ARG A 121 -9.26 -13.04 -11.27
C ARG A 121 -8.28 -12.02 -10.67
N LYS A 122 -7.01 -12.41 -10.49
CA LYS A 122 -5.97 -11.52 -10.00
C LYS A 122 -5.32 -10.71 -11.12
N LEU A 123 -5.46 -11.08 -12.39
CA LEU A 123 -4.89 -10.32 -13.52
C LEU A 123 -5.62 -8.98 -13.73
#